data_AF-E4ZLI8-F1
#
_entry.id   AF-E4ZLI8-F1
#
_cell.length_a   1.000
_cell.length_b   1.000
_cell.length_c   1.000
_cell.angle_alpha   90.00
_cell.angle_beta   90.00
_cell.angle_gamma   90.00
#
_symmetry.space_group_name_H-M   'P 1'
#
loop_
_entity.id
_entity.type
_entity.pdbx_description
1 polymer ?
#
loop_
_entity_poly.entity_id
_entity_poly.type
_entity_poly.pdbx_seq_one_letter_code
_entity_poly.pdbx_strand_id
1 'polypeptide(L)'
;MYTNYDGIPTRYHGLAYSKLRINDHTLDEHLAPSSFGSFHSWAHPSASQDLGALDRLPLELLHETLLHLDIRTLFDLRNVNRRALELVDSVPQFKAIITHAPNALRGLLQIGTGRWTTIKVLHTRLCTPECEHCGDFGGYLYLMTSRRVCFLCLTQLRQYLPLRIRNAKRDFRLDKATVERLPSMRVIPGRYSPNEKLAPCTVLVDYESAFCAGIERDGSESALQKHASDTVEQNLGNSGTGTTATAHQSTSMMGRIHDFRTPPIDARSGNPLRFVAVVHMPWFNNQSKEVDWGFHCLGCKESGRAPFHYRRRFWAASFDEHIKQCGTIRNGRHVTVDPDGDSEFRILVDNISVKYITIDAGIFGLDEICFSPLLISLLPPLPPGKWIQARLGRDPLTSLARFTLAPETTLPGITSIWHPIRVNHLDVQFGEKLHSNVYEATSERFPGKVAVAKFARFPWEIPRLPTETAVYERIDGYQIGPEFLAHLTEGTRVIGFLLACVSDCRPAASQDYKACRSALAKLHALAIKHGDVNRHNFLIDSDSIMLIDFVDSSLTPDTGELQEELECLQDSLLDASDRGGQTRWAGHRP
;
A
#
# COMPACT_ATOMS: atom_id res chain seq x y z
N MET A 1 -16.81 8.30 -29.80
CA MET A 1 -17.66 9.36 -29.23
C MET A 1 -18.12 8.91 -27.86
N TYR A 2 -17.57 9.52 -26.80
CA TYR A 2 -18.17 9.81 -25.48
C TYR A 2 -17.04 10.39 -24.60
N THR A 3 -16.52 11.56 -24.97
CA THR A 3 -15.69 12.39 -24.08
C THR A 3 -16.59 13.41 -23.41
N ASN A 4 -17.37 12.98 -22.42
CA ASN A 4 -18.04 13.92 -21.53
C ASN A 4 -17.04 14.40 -20.49
N TYR A 5 -16.51 15.60 -20.76
CA TYR A 5 -16.00 16.69 -19.88
C TYR A 5 -15.25 16.46 -18.55
N ASP A 6 -15.20 15.27 -17.96
CA ASP A 6 -14.55 15.07 -16.64
C ASP A 6 -13.57 13.90 -16.58
N GLY A 7 -13.32 13.17 -17.68
CA GLY A 7 -12.38 12.03 -17.68
C GLY A 7 -12.85 10.82 -16.86
N ILE A 8 -14.13 10.78 -16.50
CA ILE A 8 -14.77 9.70 -15.75
C ILE A 8 -15.50 8.79 -16.76
N PRO A 9 -15.28 7.47 -16.74
CA PRO A 9 -16.07 6.53 -17.54
C PRO A 9 -17.57 6.68 -17.26
N THR A 10 -18.41 6.64 -18.31
CA THR A 10 -19.86 6.92 -18.22
C THR A 10 -20.58 6.03 -17.20
N ARG A 11 -20.12 4.79 -17.01
CA ARG A 11 -20.66 3.85 -16.01
C ARG A 11 -20.45 4.26 -14.55
N TYR A 12 -19.61 5.27 -14.29
CA TYR A 12 -19.36 5.79 -12.94
C TYR A 12 -19.91 7.22 -12.73
N HIS A 13 -20.68 7.74 -13.68
CA HIS A 13 -21.38 9.00 -13.48
C HIS A 13 -22.31 8.90 -12.25
N GLY A 14 -22.21 9.87 -11.34
CA GLY A 14 -22.93 9.86 -10.06
C GLY A 14 -22.31 8.97 -8.97
N LEU A 15 -21.22 8.25 -9.27
CA LEU A 15 -20.45 7.43 -8.32
C LEU A 15 -19.04 7.98 -8.07
N ALA A 16 -18.49 8.74 -9.01
CA ALA A 16 -17.14 9.28 -8.95
C ALA A 16 -17.07 10.78 -9.29
N TYR A 17 -15.93 11.40 -8.99
CA TYR A 17 -15.61 12.77 -9.37
C TYR A 17 -14.11 12.90 -9.71
N SER A 18 -13.73 13.78 -10.63
CA SER A 18 -12.36 13.86 -11.15
C SER A 18 -11.48 14.91 -10.46
N LYS A 19 -12.08 15.95 -9.88
CA LYS A 19 -11.36 17.09 -9.30
C LYS A 19 -11.59 17.21 -7.80
N LEU A 20 -10.51 17.29 -7.03
CA LEU A 20 -10.55 17.73 -5.63
C LEU A 20 -10.68 19.25 -5.57
N ARG A 21 -11.35 19.76 -4.53
CA ARG A 21 -11.36 21.19 -4.18
C ARG A 21 -10.16 21.56 -3.31
N ILE A 22 -9.01 20.94 -3.55
CA ILE A 22 -7.76 21.15 -2.82
C ILE A 22 -6.64 21.12 -3.85
N ASN A 23 -5.77 22.12 -3.80
CA ASN A 23 -4.55 22.13 -4.60
C ASN A 23 -3.37 21.64 -3.76
N ASP A 24 -2.53 20.79 -4.32
CA ASP A 24 -1.32 20.30 -3.65
C ASP A 24 -0.13 21.24 -3.79
N HIS A 25 -0.17 22.19 -4.72
CA HIS A 25 0.94 23.06 -5.06
C HIS A 25 2.22 22.23 -5.26
N THR A 26 2.20 21.38 -6.30
CA THR A 26 3.32 20.54 -6.71
C THR A 26 4.35 21.35 -7.50
N LEU A 27 5.43 20.69 -7.93
CA LEU A 27 6.41 21.30 -8.84
C LEU A 27 5.79 21.82 -10.14
N ASP A 28 4.68 21.24 -10.61
CA ASP A 28 4.01 21.63 -11.86
C ASP A 28 3.78 23.14 -12.01
N GLU A 29 3.44 23.82 -10.90
CA GLU A 29 3.12 25.26 -10.87
C GLU A 29 4.36 26.16 -10.93
N HIS A 30 5.54 25.61 -10.64
CA HIS A 30 6.80 26.35 -10.53
C HIS A 30 7.74 26.10 -11.72
N LEU A 31 7.35 25.23 -12.65
CA LEU A 31 8.14 24.95 -13.84
C LEU A 31 8.06 26.12 -14.80
N ALA A 32 9.23 26.63 -15.22
CA ALA A 32 9.27 27.64 -16.26
C ALA A 32 8.63 27.09 -17.56
N PRO A 33 7.79 27.89 -18.25
CA PRO A 33 7.35 27.56 -19.59
C PRO A 33 8.59 27.36 -20.45
N SER A 34 8.62 26.29 -21.21
CA SER A 34 9.84 25.96 -21.92
C SER A 34 10.07 26.86 -23.12
N SER A 35 11.35 27.17 -23.37
CA SER A 35 11.86 27.58 -24.68
C SER A 35 11.86 26.45 -25.72
N PHE A 36 11.32 25.26 -25.39
CA PHE A 36 11.00 24.22 -26.38
C PHE A 36 10.06 24.88 -27.40
N GLY A 37 10.58 25.15 -28.59
CA GLY A 37 9.78 25.67 -29.70
C GLY A 37 8.48 24.90 -29.80
N SER A 38 7.40 25.63 -30.09
CA SER A 38 6.07 25.08 -30.32
C SER A 38 6.15 23.70 -30.98
N PHE A 39 5.79 22.64 -30.23
CA PHE A 39 5.73 21.27 -30.76
C PHE A 39 4.68 21.11 -31.86
N HIS A 40 3.92 22.17 -32.16
CA HIS A 40 3.13 22.28 -33.38
C HIS A 40 4.03 22.67 -34.54
N SER A 41 4.37 21.67 -35.37
CA SER A 41 4.58 21.76 -36.82
C SER A 41 4.78 23.18 -37.36
N TRP A 42 5.92 23.79 -37.06
CA TRP A 42 6.50 24.72 -38.02
C TRP A 42 7.15 23.81 -39.04
N ALA A 43 6.77 23.94 -40.30
CA ALA A 43 7.39 23.23 -41.42
C ALA A 43 8.86 23.65 -41.48
N HIS A 44 9.69 23.03 -40.64
CA HIS A 44 11.10 23.28 -40.61
C HIS A 44 11.70 22.60 -41.86
N PRO A 45 12.62 23.27 -42.57
CA PRO A 45 13.32 22.64 -43.67
C PRO A 45 14.05 21.40 -43.14
N SER A 46 13.94 20.28 -43.86
CA SER A 46 14.60 19.01 -43.51
C SER A 46 16.08 19.23 -43.17
N ALA A 47 16.62 18.41 -42.26
CA ALA A 47 18.03 18.45 -41.92
C ALA A 47 18.93 18.41 -43.18
N SER A 48 19.84 19.39 -43.30
CA SER A 48 20.79 19.48 -44.41
C SER A 48 22.11 18.75 -44.14
N GLN A 49 22.31 18.25 -42.92
CA GLN A 49 23.52 17.59 -42.43
C GLN A 49 23.13 16.29 -41.72
N ASP A 50 24.01 15.29 -41.75
CA ASP A 50 23.82 13.96 -41.16
C ASP A 50 24.33 13.87 -39.70
N LEU A 51 24.28 12.67 -39.10
CA LEU A 51 24.92 12.33 -37.82
C LEU A 51 26.27 11.61 -38.01
N GLY A 52 26.89 11.75 -39.19
CA GLY A 52 28.12 11.08 -39.55
C GLY A 52 28.05 9.56 -39.39
N ALA A 53 28.93 9.00 -38.55
CA ALA A 53 29.03 7.56 -38.35
C ALA A 53 27.77 6.93 -37.72
N LEU A 54 26.96 7.70 -36.96
CA LEU A 54 25.75 7.17 -36.32
C LEU A 54 24.64 6.86 -37.33
N ASP A 55 24.54 7.61 -38.43
CA ASP A 55 23.54 7.35 -39.49
C ASP A 55 23.84 6.05 -40.29
N ARG A 56 24.97 5.38 -40.02
CA ARG A 56 25.25 4.03 -40.55
C ARG A 56 24.51 2.92 -39.80
N LEU A 57 24.02 3.21 -38.60
CA LEU A 57 23.24 2.25 -37.81
C LEU A 57 21.78 2.24 -38.29
N PRO A 58 21.12 1.07 -38.34
CA PRO A 58 19.68 0.98 -38.52
C PRO A 58 18.92 1.84 -37.50
N LEU A 59 17.79 2.40 -37.92
CA LEU A 59 16.98 3.30 -37.10
C LEU A 59 16.55 2.63 -35.78
N GLU A 60 16.26 1.34 -35.83
CA GLU A 60 15.84 0.54 -34.69
C GLU A 60 16.95 0.46 -33.63
N LEU A 61 18.21 0.28 -34.06
CA LEU A 61 19.35 0.25 -33.14
C LEU A 61 19.62 1.63 -32.53
N LEU A 62 19.43 2.70 -33.31
CA LEU A 62 19.50 4.06 -32.81
C LEU A 62 18.40 4.29 -31.76
N HIS A 63 17.15 3.93 -32.06
CA HIS A 63 16.04 4.06 -31.12
C HIS A 63 16.29 3.31 -29.81
N GLU A 64 16.68 2.04 -29.87
CA GLU A 64 16.99 1.25 -28.67
C GLU A 64 18.15 1.84 -27.86
N THR A 65 19.19 2.35 -28.53
CA THR A 65 20.31 3.02 -27.86
C THR A 65 19.83 4.29 -27.13
N LEU A 66 19.01 5.12 -27.79
CA LEU A 66 18.47 6.35 -27.22
C LEU A 66 17.57 6.09 -26.01
N LEU A 67 16.86 4.96 -25.96
CA LEU A 67 16.04 4.58 -24.81
C LEU A 67 16.85 4.34 -23.53
N HIS A 68 18.15 4.06 -23.64
CA HIS A 68 19.05 3.79 -22.52
C HIS A 68 19.88 5.00 -22.09
N LEU A 69 19.86 6.09 -22.87
CA LEU A 69 20.48 7.34 -22.44
C LEU A 69 19.69 7.96 -21.29
N ASP A 70 20.42 8.54 -20.34
CA ASP A 70 19.80 9.40 -19.35
C ASP A 70 19.19 10.64 -20.02
N ILE A 71 18.14 11.18 -19.42
CA ILE A 71 17.37 12.28 -20.02
C ILE A 71 18.25 13.51 -20.24
N ARG A 72 19.25 13.75 -19.37
CA ARG A 72 20.14 14.89 -19.58
C ARG A 72 20.99 14.70 -20.85
N THR A 73 21.67 13.56 -20.96
CA THR A 73 22.48 13.22 -22.14
C THR A 73 21.65 13.19 -23.42
N LEU A 74 20.42 12.66 -23.39
CA LEU A 74 19.52 12.65 -24.54
C LEU A 74 19.19 14.07 -25.03
N PHE A 75 18.88 14.98 -24.11
CA PHE A 75 18.58 16.37 -24.50
C PHE A 75 19.83 17.11 -24.98
N ASP A 76 21.00 16.81 -24.45
CA ASP A 76 22.27 17.34 -24.96
C ASP A 76 22.50 16.86 -26.41
N LEU A 77 22.23 15.58 -26.72
CA LEU A 77 22.25 15.05 -28.09
C LEU A 77 21.22 15.74 -28.99
N ARG A 78 19.97 15.87 -28.52
CA ARG A 78 18.87 16.52 -29.26
C ARG A 78 19.22 17.95 -29.69
N ASN A 79 20.10 18.62 -28.95
CA ASN A 79 20.53 20.00 -29.20
C ASN A 79 21.80 20.11 -30.08
N VAL A 80 22.40 18.99 -30.52
CA VAL A 80 23.63 19.01 -31.34
C VAL A 80 23.37 19.59 -32.74
N ASN A 81 22.39 19.04 -33.46
CA ASN A 81 21.99 19.52 -34.79
C ASN A 81 20.54 19.12 -35.10
N ARG A 82 20.01 19.55 -36.25
CA ARG A 82 18.62 19.27 -36.64
C ARG A 82 18.35 17.78 -36.84
N ARG A 83 19.31 17.02 -37.38
CA ARG A 83 19.16 15.57 -37.58
C ARG A 83 19.09 14.82 -36.25
N ALA A 84 19.86 15.22 -35.25
CA ALA A 84 19.80 14.67 -33.89
C ALA A 84 18.44 14.96 -33.24
N LEU A 85 17.92 16.18 -33.45
CA LEU A 85 16.58 16.56 -33.01
C LEU A 85 15.51 15.67 -33.64
N GLU A 86 15.53 15.54 -34.97
CA GLU A 86 14.59 14.69 -35.72
C GLU A 86 14.68 13.22 -35.26
N LEU A 87 15.89 12.70 -35.03
CA LEU A 87 16.10 11.34 -34.55
C LEU A 87 15.49 11.12 -33.17
N VAL A 88 15.77 11.99 -32.19
CA VAL A 88 15.22 11.89 -30.83
C VAL A 88 13.70 12.03 -30.85
N ASP A 89 13.16 12.99 -31.62
CA ASP A 89 11.71 13.23 -31.73
C ASP A 89 10.98 12.10 -32.46
N SER A 90 11.70 11.28 -33.24
CA SER A 90 11.15 10.10 -33.90
C SER A 90 10.96 8.90 -32.96
N VAL A 91 11.57 8.90 -31.76
CA VAL A 91 11.44 7.80 -30.79
C VAL A 91 10.01 7.75 -30.25
N PRO A 92 9.24 6.65 -30.46
CA PRO A 92 7.83 6.60 -30.08
C PRO A 92 7.57 6.83 -28.59
N GLN A 93 8.43 6.28 -27.72
CA GLN A 93 8.33 6.40 -26.27
C GLN A 93 8.58 7.84 -25.82
N PHE A 94 9.57 8.52 -26.42
CA PHE A 94 9.83 9.94 -26.18
C PHE A 94 8.63 10.79 -26.60
N LYS A 95 8.07 10.51 -27.79
CA LYS A 95 6.87 11.17 -28.30
C LYS A 95 5.65 10.97 -27.39
N ALA A 96 5.46 9.78 -26.81
CA ALA A 96 4.39 9.55 -25.84
C ALA A 96 4.58 10.39 -24.56
N ILE A 97 5.80 10.45 -24.01
CA ILE A 97 6.10 11.24 -22.81
C ILE A 97 5.89 12.73 -23.08
N ILE A 98 6.42 13.27 -24.18
CA ILE A 98 6.32 14.71 -24.46
C ILE A 98 4.88 15.15 -24.71
N THR A 99 4.05 14.24 -25.25
CA THR A 99 2.64 14.50 -25.53
C THR A 99 1.81 14.45 -24.25
N HIS A 100 2.03 13.46 -23.38
CA HIS A 100 1.11 13.15 -22.28
C HIS A 100 1.64 13.54 -20.89
N ALA A 101 2.95 13.67 -20.70
CA ALA A 101 3.57 14.05 -19.44
C ALA A 101 4.74 15.05 -19.62
N PRO A 102 4.54 16.19 -20.32
CA PRO A 102 5.63 17.15 -20.58
C PRO A 102 6.25 17.74 -19.31
N ASN A 103 5.47 17.89 -18.23
CA ASN A 103 5.95 18.41 -16.95
C ASN A 103 6.93 17.44 -16.26
N ALA A 104 6.86 16.14 -16.52
CA ALA A 104 7.86 15.20 -16.03
C ALA A 104 9.24 15.51 -16.63
N LEU A 105 9.34 15.69 -17.95
CA LEU A 105 10.60 16.06 -18.61
C LEU A 105 11.11 17.43 -18.16
N ARG A 106 10.22 18.44 -18.09
CA ARG A 106 10.57 19.77 -17.61
C ARG A 106 11.09 19.74 -16.17
N GLY A 107 10.39 19.03 -15.29
CA GLY A 107 10.79 18.85 -13.90
C GLY A 107 12.16 18.20 -13.78
N LEU A 108 12.37 17.05 -14.43
CA LEU A 108 13.65 16.33 -14.41
C LEU A 108 14.82 17.21 -14.86
N LEU A 109 14.64 18.04 -15.90
CA LEU A 109 15.67 18.94 -16.38
C LEU A 109 15.89 20.14 -15.46
N GLN A 110 14.83 20.81 -14.98
CA GLN A 110 14.93 22.05 -14.20
C GLN A 110 15.45 21.82 -12.77
N ILE A 111 15.05 20.72 -12.12
CA ILE A 111 15.55 20.39 -10.77
C ILE A 111 16.87 19.60 -10.82
N GLY A 112 17.32 19.21 -12.01
CA GLY A 112 18.61 18.57 -12.25
C GLY A 112 18.65 17.05 -12.02
N THR A 113 17.50 16.37 -11.97
CA THR A 113 17.41 14.92 -11.75
C THR A 113 17.40 14.09 -13.03
N GLY A 114 17.36 14.70 -14.22
CA GLY A 114 17.32 14.00 -15.51
C GLY A 114 18.50 13.06 -15.79
N ARG A 115 19.62 13.21 -15.09
CA ARG A 115 20.78 12.30 -15.17
C ARG A 115 20.58 10.95 -14.47
N TRP A 116 19.56 10.84 -13.62
CA TRP A 116 19.29 9.65 -12.78
C TRP A 116 18.21 8.74 -13.37
N THR A 117 17.71 9.04 -14.56
CA THR A 117 16.62 8.28 -15.19
C THR A 117 16.73 8.35 -16.70
N THR A 118 16.09 7.40 -17.39
CA THR A 118 16.12 7.24 -18.84
C THR A 118 14.74 7.37 -19.45
N ILE A 119 14.66 7.49 -20.77
CA ILE A 119 13.37 7.48 -21.49
C ILE A 119 12.63 6.16 -21.30
N LYS A 120 13.36 5.03 -21.29
CA LYS A 120 12.75 3.71 -21.05
C LYS A 120 12.07 3.65 -19.69
N VAL A 121 12.74 4.11 -18.64
CA VAL A 121 12.17 4.13 -17.27
C VAL A 121 10.96 5.06 -17.24
N LEU A 122 11.09 6.29 -17.72
CA LEU A 122 10.00 7.27 -17.67
C LEU A 122 8.78 6.84 -18.48
N HIS A 123 8.96 6.23 -19.65
CA HIS A 123 7.88 5.69 -20.46
C HIS A 123 7.19 4.50 -19.79
N THR A 124 7.98 3.61 -19.18
CA THR A 124 7.42 2.48 -18.41
C THR A 124 6.52 3.01 -17.31
N ARG A 125 6.98 4.02 -16.54
CA ARG A 125 6.16 4.66 -15.50
C ARG A 125 4.93 5.33 -16.06
N LEU A 126 5.00 6.00 -17.22
CA LEU A 126 3.82 6.55 -17.88
C LEU A 126 2.76 5.48 -18.20
N CYS A 127 3.20 4.27 -18.54
CA CYS A 127 2.33 3.15 -18.93
C CYS A 127 1.82 2.29 -17.76
N THR A 128 2.34 2.48 -16.55
CA THR A 128 1.96 1.73 -15.33
C THR A 128 1.06 2.60 -14.47
N PRO A 129 -0.24 2.30 -14.25
CA PRO A 129 -1.13 3.15 -13.45
C PRO A 129 -0.83 3.14 -11.94
N GLU A 130 -0.18 2.09 -11.45
CA GLU A 130 -0.06 1.80 -10.03
C GLU A 130 1.00 2.65 -9.31
N CYS A 131 0.73 2.91 -8.04
CA CYS A 131 1.67 3.36 -7.04
C CYS A 131 2.62 2.22 -6.71
N GLU A 132 3.92 2.49 -6.76
CA GLU A 132 4.98 1.49 -6.61
C GLU A 132 4.99 0.82 -5.22
N HIS A 133 4.38 1.43 -4.21
CA HIS A 133 4.35 0.89 -2.85
C HIS A 133 3.04 0.18 -2.48
N CYS A 134 1.88 0.62 -3.00
CA CYS A 134 0.58 0.14 -2.50
C CYS A 134 -0.40 -0.30 -3.57
N GLY A 135 -0.04 -0.25 -4.85
CA GLY A 135 -0.92 -0.68 -5.95
C GLY A 135 -2.05 0.28 -6.33
N ASP A 136 -2.42 1.24 -5.46
CA ASP A 136 -3.41 2.28 -5.78
C ASP A 136 -2.98 3.15 -6.96
N PHE A 137 -3.87 3.97 -7.55
CA PHE A 137 -3.48 4.85 -8.65
C PHE A 137 -2.37 5.84 -8.24
N GLY A 138 -1.22 5.74 -8.91
CA GLY A 138 -0.03 6.56 -8.67
C GLY A 138 -0.15 7.95 -9.31
N GLY A 139 -1.00 8.83 -8.79
CA GLY A 139 -1.30 10.13 -9.40
C GLY A 139 -0.14 11.14 -9.51
N TYR A 140 1.05 10.80 -8.98
CA TYR A 140 2.25 11.62 -9.02
C TYR A 140 3.45 10.80 -9.48
N LEU A 141 4.44 11.48 -10.07
CA LEU A 141 5.76 10.95 -10.33
C LEU A 141 6.77 11.63 -9.40
N TYR A 142 7.44 10.86 -8.55
CA TYR A 142 8.56 11.32 -7.74
C TYR A 142 9.83 11.36 -8.58
N LEU A 143 10.31 12.57 -8.85
CA LEU A 143 11.31 12.87 -9.89
C LEU A 143 12.75 12.52 -9.49
N MET A 144 13.05 12.26 -8.22
CA MET A 144 14.41 11.90 -7.81
C MET A 144 14.78 10.48 -8.23
N THR A 145 13.81 9.56 -8.20
CA THR A 145 14.00 8.14 -8.53
C THR A 145 13.02 7.63 -9.59
N SER A 146 12.22 8.51 -10.20
CA SER A 146 11.21 8.17 -11.22
C SER A 146 10.25 7.07 -10.78
N ARG A 147 9.69 7.21 -9.58
CA ARG A 147 8.71 6.28 -9.01
C ARG A 147 7.31 6.87 -9.05
N ARG A 148 6.31 6.08 -9.48
CA ARG A 148 4.91 6.49 -9.36
C ARG A 148 4.45 6.32 -7.92
N VAL A 149 3.74 7.32 -7.41
CA VAL A 149 3.30 7.35 -6.02
C VAL A 149 1.90 7.94 -5.89
N CYS A 150 1.07 7.34 -5.04
CA CYS A 150 -0.23 7.90 -4.68
C CYS A 150 -0.07 8.98 -3.59
N PHE A 151 -1.10 9.80 -3.38
CA PHE A 151 -1.05 10.86 -2.37
C PHE A 151 -0.75 10.36 -0.95
N LEU A 152 -1.33 9.21 -0.55
CA LEU A 152 -1.14 8.68 0.80
C LEU A 152 0.31 8.25 1.03
N CYS A 153 0.86 7.44 0.13
CA CYS A 153 2.27 7.02 0.19
C CYS A 153 3.22 8.21 0.17
N LEU A 154 2.99 9.19 -0.72
CA LEU A 154 3.78 10.42 -0.82
C LEU A 154 3.86 11.17 0.52
N THR A 155 2.76 11.21 1.27
CA THR A 155 2.66 12.01 2.51
C THR A 155 2.98 11.22 3.77
N GLN A 156 3.05 9.90 3.71
CA GLN A 156 3.26 9.04 4.88
C GLN A 156 4.63 8.38 4.89
N LEU A 157 5.15 7.97 3.74
CA LEU A 157 6.40 7.19 3.68
C LEU A 157 7.62 8.10 3.69
N ARG A 158 8.65 7.71 4.44
CA ARG A 158 9.89 8.49 4.59
C ARG A 158 10.70 8.56 3.30
N GLN A 159 10.65 7.53 2.46
CA GLN A 159 11.35 7.49 1.17
C GLN A 159 10.97 8.63 0.21
N TYR A 160 9.77 9.19 0.35
CA TYR A 160 9.30 10.33 -0.45
C TYR A 160 9.47 11.68 0.27
N LEU A 161 10.32 11.75 1.29
CA LEU A 161 10.75 12.99 1.95
C LEU A 161 12.25 13.23 1.65
N PRO A 162 12.58 13.97 0.58
CA PRO A 162 13.95 14.33 0.29
C PRO A 162 14.63 15.03 1.46
N LEU A 163 15.90 14.71 1.67
CA LEU A 163 16.68 15.19 2.81
C LEU A 163 17.58 16.34 2.42
N ARG A 164 17.75 17.28 3.35
CA ARG A 164 18.87 18.23 3.26
C ARG A 164 20.18 17.46 3.41
N ILE A 165 21.22 17.87 2.68
CA ILE A 165 22.57 17.28 2.77
C ILE A 165 23.04 17.13 4.23
N ARG A 166 22.84 18.16 5.07
CA ARG A 166 23.21 18.12 6.49
C ARG A 166 22.51 16.98 7.25
N ASN A 167 21.26 16.70 6.92
CA ASN A 167 20.47 15.66 7.55
C ASN A 167 20.95 14.30 7.05
N ALA A 168 21.18 14.12 5.76
CA ALA A 168 21.74 12.88 5.22
C ALA A 168 23.12 12.53 5.85
N LYS A 169 24.01 13.51 5.99
CA LYS A 169 25.31 13.31 6.65
C LYS A 169 25.19 12.96 8.13
N ARG A 170 24.27 13.62 8.84
CA ARG A 170 24.06 13.41 10.28
C ARG A 170 23.34 12.10 10.56
N ASP A 171 22.21 11.88 9.88
CA ASP A 171 21.28 10.79 10.15
C ASP A 171 21.81 9.45 9.60
N PHE A 172 22.65 9.49 8.55
CA PHE A 172 23.19 8.29 7.88
C PHE A 172 24.73 8.23 7.83
N ARG A 173 25.43 9.09 8.57
CA ARG A 173 26.91 9.12 8.66
C ARG A 173 27.64 9.15 7.32
N LEU A 174 27.03 9.78 6.31
CA LEU A 174 27.60 9.84 4.97
C LEU A 174 28.69 10.91 4.88
N ASP A 175 29.81 10.55 4.26
CA ASP A 175 30.85 11.52 3.92
C ASP A 175 30.44 12.39 2.72
N LYS A 176 31.25 13.42 2.43
CA LYS A 176 30.98 14.35 1.32
C LYS A 176 30.95 13.63 -0.03
N ALA A 177 31.91 12.73 -0.29
CA ALA A 177 32.04 12.06 -1.58
C ALA A 177 30.85 11.12 -1.86
N THR A 178 30.33 10.47 -0.82
CA THR A 178 29.18 9.58 -0.91
C THR A 178 27.91 10.37 -1.18
N VAL A 179 27.67 11.46 -0.45
CA VAL A 179 26.51 12.34 -0.70
C VAL A 179 26.50 12.91 -2.11
N GLU A 180 27.67 13.25 -2.67
CA GLU A 180 27.80 13.78 -4.04
C GLU A 180 27.43 12.77 -5.13
N ARG A 181 27.48 11.46 -4.83
CA ARG A 181 27.06 10.37 -5.72
C ARG A 181 25.57 10.03 -5.63
N LEU A 182 24.86 10.55 -4.64
CA LEU A 182 23.43 10.24 -4.47
C LEU A 182 22.56 11.01 -5.46
N PRO A 183 21.40 10.45 -5.85
CA PRO A 183 20.34 11.20 -6.50
C PRO A 183 20.03 12.47 -5.73
N SER A 184 20.19 13.61 -6.41
CA SER A 184 20.08 14.94 -5.81
C SER A 184 19.36 15.90 -6.74
N MET A 185 18.72 16.91 -6.13
CA MET A 185 17.95 17.93 -6.84
C MET A 185 18.20 19.32 -6.27
N ARG A 186 18.02 20.34 -7.11
CA ARG A 186 17.92 21.74 -6.67
C ARG A 186 16.45 22.15 -6.61
N VAL A 187 16.01 22.58 -5.44
CA VAL A 187 14.63 23.05 -5.23
C VAL A 187 14.40 24.36 -5.97
N ILE A 188 13.33 24.44 -6.76
CA ILE A 188 12.80 25.70 -7.28
C ILE A 188 12.06 26.40 -6.14
N PRO A 189 12.46 27.61 -5.71
CA PRO A 189 11.80 28.29 -4.60
C PRO A 189 10.34 28.60 -4.90
N GLY A 190 9.46 28.38 -3.94
CA GLY A 190 8.02 28.54 -4.15
C GLY A 190 7.18 28.13 -2.96
N ARG A 191 5.86 28.27 -3.09
CA ARG A 191 4.87 27.75 -2.15
C ARG A 191 4.45 26.36 -2.60
N TYR A 192 4.57 25.40 -1.70
CA TYR A 192 4.31 23.99 -1.96
C TYR A 192 3.44 23.39 -0.86
N SER A 193 2.90 22.20 -1.12
CA SER A 193 1.96 21.46 -0.27
C SER A 193 0.56 22.10 -0.19
N PRO A 194 -0.49 21.35 0.18
CA PRO A 194 -1.82 21.88 0.47
C PRO A 194 -1.88 23.05 1.46
N ASN A 195 -0.84 23.23 2.27
CA ASN A 195 -0.76 24.32 3.25
C ASN A 195 0.04 25.53 2.74
N GLU A 196 0.41 25.57 1.46
CA GLU A 196 1.12 26.67 0.80
C GLU A 196 2.40 27.14 1.51
N LYS A 197 3.10 26.17 2.13
CA LYS A 197 4.34 26.44 2.87
C LYS A 197 5.48 26.75 1.91
N LEU A 198 6.30 27.72 2.29
CA LEU A 198 7.45 28.15 1.51
C LEU A 198 8.56 27.08 1.53
N ALA A 199 9.04 26.69 0.35
CA ALA A 199 10.29 25.95 0.18
C ALA A 199 11.38 26.90 -0.34
N PRO A 200 12.51 27.07 0.39
CA PRO A 200 13.61 27.90 -0.08
C PRO A 200 14.47 27.17 -1.12
N CYS A 201 15.29 27.93 -1.84
CA CYS A 201 16.34 27.36 -2.69
C CYS A 201 17.29 26.52 -1.83
N THR A 202 17.36 25.22 -2.10
CA THR A 202 18.24 24.30 -1.37
C THR A 202 18.54 23.08 -2.22
N VAL A 203 19.56 22.32 -1.82
CA VAL A 203 19.90 21.03 -2.44
C VAL A 203 19.39 19.92 -1.53
N LEU A 204 18.61 19.03 -2.11
CA LEU A 204 18.08 17.84 -1.45
C LEU A 204 18.67 16.59 -2.08
N VAL A 205 18.81 15.55 -1.27
CA VAL A 205 19.18 14.20 -1.68
C VAL A 205 18.05 13.24 -1.39
N ASP A 206 17.97 12.18 -2.17
CA ASP A 206 16.94 11.15 -1.99
C ASP A 206 17.12 10.40 -0.66
N TYR A 207 16.02 10.20 0.07
CA TYR A 207 16.05 9.58 1.39
C TYR A 207 16.52 8.13 1.32
N GLU A 208 15.91 7.34 0.44
CA GLU A 208 16.15 5.90 0.34
C GLU A 208 17.56 5.62 -0.13
N SER A 209 18.04 6.37 -1.13
CA SER A 209 19.43 6.29 -1.60
C SER A 209 20.43 6.62 -0.49
N ALA A 210 20.13 7.64 0.33
CA ALA A 210 20.98 8.00 1.46
C ALA A 210 20.94 6.95 2.59
N PHE A 211 19.77 6.37 2.84
CA PHE A 211 19.58 5.28 3.80
C PHE A 211 20.38 4.04 3.37
N CYS A 212 20.24 3.58 2.12
CA CYS A 212 20.99 2.45 1.58
C CYS A 212 22.50 2.68 1.66
N ALA A 213 22.99 3.86 1.29
CA ALA A 213 24.41 4.20 1.43
C ALA A 213 24.90 4.20 2.89
N GLY A 214 24.03 4.54 3.85
CA GLY A 214 24.32 4.44 5.27
C GLY A 214 24.43 2.99 5.74
N ILE A 215 23.53 2.12 5.26
CA ILE A 215 23.53 0.68 5.55
C ILE A 215 24.79 0.01 5.00
N GLU A 216 25.16 0.29 3.75
CA GLU A 216 26.39 -0.24 3.12
C GLU A 216 27.64 0.10 3.93
N ARG A 217 27.66 1.26 4.59
CA ARG A 217 28.76 1.72 5.41
C ARG A 217 28.75 1.12 6.81
N ASP A 218 27.62 1.14 7.49
CA ASP A 218 27.50 0.80 8.93
C ASP A 218 27.04 -0.65 9.17
N GLY A 219 26.78 -1.41 8.11
CA GLY A 219 26.53 -2.85 8.11
C GLY A 219 25.14 -3.30 8.58
N SER A 220 24.35 -2.45 9.24
CA SER A 220 22.98 -2.78 9.66
C SER A 220 22.11 -1.55 9.96
N GLU A 221 20.78 -1.72 9.85
CA GLU A 221 19.80 -0.69 10.21
C GLU A 221 19.81 -0.35 11.70
N SER A 222 19.99 -1.35 12.57
CA SER A 222 20.05 -1.16 14.02
C SER A 222 21.23 -0.26 14.43
N ALA A 223 22.36 -0.35 13.72
CA ALA A 223 23.52 0.51 13.96
C ALA A 223 23.26 1.99 13.58
N LEU A 224 22.45 2.24 12.55
CA LEU A 224 22.01 3.58 12.17
C LEU A 224 20.99 4.15 13.16
N GLN A 225 20.00 3.35 13.58
CA GLN A 225 18.98 3.77 14.54
C GLN A 225 19.57 4.10 15.91
N LYS A 226 20.46 3.25 16.44
CA LYS A 226 21.16 3.51 17.70
C LYS A 226 21.91 4.84 17.65
N HIS A 227 22.60 5.12 16.55
CA HIS A 227 23.31 6.38 16.39
C HIS A 227 22.39 7.61 16.27
N ALA A 228 21.26 7.49 15.56
CA ALA A 228 20.28 8.56 15.49
C ALA A 228 19.74 8.91 16.89
N SER A 229 19.48 7.90 17.72
CA SER A 229 19.12 8.07 19.13
C SER A 229 20.25 8.68 19.96
N ASP A 230 21.47 8.16 19.88
CA ASP A 230 22.64 8.69 20.60
C ASP A 230 22.92 10.17 20.23
N THR A 231 22.72 10.54 18.96
CA THR A 231 22.90 11.92 18.47
C THR A 231 21.81 12.84 19.01
N VAL A 232 20.57 12.36 19.16
CA VAL A 232 19.49 13.12 19.80
C VAL A 232 19.80 13.32 21.29
N GLU A 233 20.28 12.27 21.98
CA GLU A 233 20.67 12.34 23.40
C GLU A 233 21.86 13.27 23.66
N GLN A 234 22.91 13.20 22.83
CA GLN A 234 24.09 14.09 22.93
C GLN A 234 23.73 15.56 22.71
N ASN A 235 22.77 15.85 21.81
CA ASN A 235 22.29 17.22 21.59
C ASN A 235 21.40 17.75 22.72
N LEU A 236 20.68 16.87 23.42
CA LEU A 236 19.93 17.21 24.64
C LEU A 236 20.86 17.48 25.82
N GLY A 237 21.96 16.72 25.95
CA GLY A 237 22.96 16.89 27.01
C GLY A 237 23.82 18.15 26.90
N ASN A 238 24.14 18.61 25.68
CA ASN A 238 24.97 19.80 25.46
C ASN A 238 24.23 21.15 25.61
N SER A 239 22.94 21.12 25.94
CA SER A 239 22.13 22.33 26.14
C SER A 239 22.15 22.88 27.58
N GLY A 240 22.90 22.24 28.49
CA GLY A 240 22.87 22.51 29.93
C GLY A 240 24.01 23.35 30.52
N THR A 241 24.92 23.93 29.73
CA THR A 241 26.08 24.66 30.29
C THR A 241 26.36 26.00 29.58
N GLY A 242 26.09 27.10 30.29
CA GLY A 242 26.38 28.50 29.93
C GLY A 242 25.09 29.31 29.66
N THR A 243 24.73 30.38 30.37
CA THR A 243 25.50 31.36 31.15
C THR A 243 24.55 32.16 32.06
N THR A 244 25.07 32.59 33.21
CA THR A 244 24.48 33.48 34.22
C THR A 244 24.16 34.91 33.76
N ALA A 245 23.03 35.44 34.24
CA ALA A 245 22.70 36.82 34.60
C ALA A 245 22.99 38.00 33.64
N THR A 246 21.94 38.71 33.20
CA THR A 246 21.69 40.13 33.56
C THR A 246 20.28 40.54 33.10
N ALA A 247 19.54 41.17 34.00
CA ALA A 247 18.21 41.72 33.73
C ALA A 247 18.33 43.19 33.32
N HIS A 248 17.82 43.55 32.14
CA HIS A 248 17.35 44.90 31.84
C HIS A 248 16.16 44.86 30.88
N GLN A 249 15.12 45.59 31.28
CA GLN A 249 13.89 45.84 30.53
C GLN A 249 14.20 46.64 29.25
N SER A 250 13.63 46.21 28.12
CA SER A 250 13.19 47.11 27.04
C SER A 250 12.24 46.36 26.11
N THR A 251 11.04 46.91 25.99
CA THR A 251 9.95 46.54 25.10
C THR A 251 10.31 46.74 23.62
N SER A 252 10.24 45.67 22.82
CA SER A 252 10.13 45.75 21.36
C SER A 252 9.52 44.45 20.82
N MET A 253 8.41 44.56 20.10
CA MET A 253 7.74 43.46 19.42
C MET A 253 8.63 42.93 18.28
N MET A 254 9.38 41.85 18.54
CA MET A 254 10.14 41.12 17.53
C MET A 254 9.77 39.63 17.60
N GLY A 255 9.58 39.03 16.43
CA GLY A 255 8.97 37.72 16.23
C GLY A 255 9.52 36.61 17.12
N ARG A 256 8.59 35.77 17.60
CA ARG A 256 8.91 34.54 18.33
C ARG A 256 9.82 33.67 17.46
N ILE A 257 11.11 33.70 17.80
CA ILE A 257 12.11 32.71 17.38
C ILE A 257 11.64 31.39 17.99
N HIS A 258 11.00 30.55 17.17
CA HIS A 258 10.64 29.20 17.57
C HIS A 258 11.92 28.38 17.79
N ASP A 259 12.00 27.81 18.99
CA ASP A 259 13.03 26.92 19.49
C ASP A 259 13.32 25.76 18.50
N PHE A 260 14.59 25.59 18.12
CA PHE A 260 15.07 24.67 17.06
C PHE A 260 15.39 23.25 17.58
N ARG A 261 14.89 22.86 18.76
CA ARG A 261 15.42 21.71 19.52
C ARG A 261 14.61 20.40 19.48
N THR A 262 13.59 20.30 18.63
CA THR A 262 12.93 19.02 18.30
C THR A 262 13.11 18.72 16.81
N PRO A 263 13.30 17.45 16.38
CA PRO A 263 13.20 17.11 14.96
C PRO A 263 11.85 17.66 14.49
N PRO A 264 11.80 18.53 13.47
CA PRO A 264 10.54 19.10 13.04
C PRO A 264 9.64 17.92 12.68
N ILE A 265 8.50 17.83 13.38
CA ILE A 265 7.43 16.91 13.03
C ILE A 265 7.25 17.09 11.51
N ASP A 266 7.50 16.04 10.73
CA ASP A 266 7.46 16.04 9.27
C ASP A 266 6.26 16.81 8.75
N ALA A 267 5.15 16.83 9.50
CA ALA A 267 3.90 17.49 9.17
C ALA A 267 3.22 16.84 7.96
N ARG A 268 3.73 15.71 7.47
CA ARG A 268 3.15 14.81 6.46
C ARG A 268 2.71 15.60 5.23
N SER A 269 1.41 15.66 4.96
CA SER A 269 0.83 16.44 3.86
C SER A 269 1.11 17.93 3.94
N GLY A 270 1.48 18.47 5.09
CA GLY A 270 1.90 19.86 5.28
C GLY A 270 3.41 20.08 5.16
N ASN A 271 4.21 19.11 4.71
CA ASN A 271 5.63 19.28 4.44
C ASN A 271 5.87 19.74 3.00
N PRO A 272 6.34 20.96 2.73
CA PRO A 272 6.58 21.41 1.36
C PRO A 272 7.66 20.57 0.66
N LEU A 273 8.63 19.99 1.40
CA LEU A 273 9.73 19.21 0.80
C LEU A 273 9.26 17.91 0.13
N ARG A 274 8.06 17.42 0.46
CA ARG A 274 7.47 16.26 -0.24
C ARG A 274 6.95 16.64 -1.63
N PHE A 275 6.55 17.89 -1.82
CA PHE A 275 5.88 18.36 -3.04
C PHE A 275 6.82 19.04 -4.04
N VAL A 276 8.00 19.49 -3.61
CA VAL A 276 9.03 20.07 -4.51
C VAL A 276 9.62 19.05 -5.50
N ALA A 277 9.45 17.75 -5.21
CA ALA A 277 10.07 16.66 -5.96
C ALA A 277 9.06 15.84 -6.78
N VAL A 278 7.80 16.26 -6.85
CA VAL A 278 6.74 15.53 -7.57
C VAL A 278 6.05 16.39 -8.59
N VAL A 279 5.63 15.76 -9.68
CA VAL A 279 4.69 16.31 -10.66
C VAL A 279 3.51 15.38 -10.82
N HIS A 280 2.38 15.91 -11.27
CA HIS A 280 1.25 15.08 -11.66
C HIS A 280 1.58 14.24 -12.90
N MET A 281 1.19 12.96 -12.87
CA MET A 281 1.42 12.05 -13.99
C MET A 281 0.15 11.26 -14.30
N PRO A 282 -0.34 11.29 -15.56
CA PRO A 282 -1.42 10.42 -15.98
C PRO A 282 -0.93 9.00 -16.22
N TRP A 283 -1.87 8.08 -16.40
CA TRP A 283 -1.61 6.79 -17.01
C TRP A 283 -1.90 6.85 -18.51
N PHE A 284 -0.92 6.50 -19.34
CA PHE A 284 -1.12 6.29 -20.76
C PHE A 284 -1.27 4.80 -21.04
N ASN A 285 -2.45 4.38 -21.49
CA ASN A 285 -2.66 2.99 -21.85
C ASN A 285 -2.10 2.76 -23.26
N ASN A 286 -1.00 2.01 -23.36
CA ASN A 286 -0.32 1.79 -24.64
C ASN A 286 -1.15 0.98 -25.64
N GLN A 287 -2.14 0.19 -25.16
CA GLN A 287 -3.03 -0.60 -26.02
C GLN A 287 -4.18 0.26 -26.56
N SER A 288 -4.91 0.97 -25.71
CA SER A 288 -6.04 1.82 -26.16
C SER A 288 -5.61 3.18 -26.70
N LYS A 289 -4.36 3.59 -26.45
CA LYS A 289 -3.83 4.94 -26.72
C LYS A 289 -4.61 6.05 -25.99
N GLU A 290 -5.28 5.70 -24.89
CA GLU A 290 -6.02 6.63 -24.06
C GLU A 290 -5.20 7.09 -22.86
N VAL A 291 -5.51 8.29 -22.37
CA VAL A 291 -4.88 8.90 -21.21
C VAL A 291 -5.90 8.96 -20.08
N ASP A 292 -5.57 8.37 -18.94
CA ASP A 292 -6.40 8.37 -17.74
C ASP A 292 -5.70 9.14 -16.62
N TRP A 293 -6.35 10.16 -16.10
CA TRP A 293 -5.89 10.89 -14.92
C TRP A 293 -6.43 10.26 -13.64
N GLY A 294 -7.19 9.17 -13.71
CA GLY A 294 -7.88 8.61 -12.56
C GLY A 294 -8.89 9.57 -11.96
N PHE A 295 -9.65 9.05 -11.01
CA PHE A 295 -10.77 9.75 -10.39
C PHE A 295 -10.94 9.32 -8.93
N HIS A 296 -11.81 10.02 -8.22
CA HIS A 296 -12.09 9.81 -6.81
C HIS A 296 -13.48 9.22 -6.61
N CYS A 297 -13.62 8.47 -5.52
CA CYS A 297 -14.88 7.88 -5.11
C CYS A 297 -15.77 8.90 -4.39
N LEU A 298 -17.03 9.10 -4.84
CA LEU A 298 -17.98 9.98 -4.12
C LEU A 298 -18.28 9.45 -2.72
N GLY A 299 -18.39 8.12 -2.54
CA GLY A 299 -18.64 7.48 -1.25
C GLY A 299 -17.52 7.66 -0.22
N CYS A 300 -16.30 7.97 -0.67
CA CYS A 300 -15.13 8.20 0.18
C CYS A 300 -14.92 9.68 0.53
N LYS A 301 -15.71 10.59 -0.02
CA LYS A 301 -15.42 12.03 -0.03
C LYS A 301 -15.25 12.65 1.35
N GLU A 302 -15.99 12.14 2.35
CA GLU A 302 -15.98 12.66 3.73
C GLU A 302 -15.06 11.88 4.67
N SER A 303 -14.37 10.84 4.19
CA SER A 303 -13.52 9.99 5.05
C SER A 303 -12.03 10.30 4.91
N GLY A 304 -11.38 10.51 6.04
CA GLY A 304 -9.92 10.67 6.14
C GLY A 304 -9.17 9.37 6.49
N ARG A 305 -9.83 8.21 6.47
CA ARG A 305 -9.24 6.93 6.89
C ARG A 305 -9.22 5.92 5.75
N ALA A 306 -8.15 5.13 5.67
CA ALA A 306 -8.11 3.97 4.78
C ALA A 306 -9.17 2.93 5.21
N PRO A 307 -9.77 2.16 4.27
CA PRO A 307 -9.56 2.20 2.80
C PRO A 307 -10.33 3.32 2.08
N PHE A 308 -11.16 4.08 2.80
CA PHE A 308 -12.08 5.10 2.27
C PHE A 308 -11.48 6.50 2.16
N HIS A 309 -10.16 6.65 2.08
CA HIS A 309 -9.56 7.97 2.17
C HIS A 309 -9.93 8.82 0.95
N TYR A 310 -10.49 10.02 1.15
CA TYR A 310 -11.01 10.90 0.09
C TYR A 310 -9.97 11.27 -0.98
N ARG A 311 -8.68 11.21 -0.64
CA ARG A 311 -7.55 11.44 -1.55
C ARG A 311 -7.05 10.22 -2.32
N ARG A 312 -7.64 9.04 -2.10
CA ARG A 312 -7.38 7.85 -2.90
C ARG A 312 -7.90 8.09 -4.31
N ARG A 313 -7.11 7.73 -5.33
CA ARG A 313 -7.47 7.80 -6.75
C ARG A 313 -7.60 6.40 -7.30
N PHE A 314 -8.47 6.25 -8.28
CA PHE A 314 -8.78 5.00 -8.93
C PHE A 314 -8.71 5.18 -10.45
N TRP A 315 -8.37 4.09 -11.14
CA TRP A 315 -8.72 3.91 -12.54
C TRP A 315 -9.89 2.93 -12.61
N ALA A 316 -10.44 2.70 -13.80
CA ALA A 316 -11.67 1.92 -13.95
C ALA A 316 -11.65 0.55 -13.24
N ALA A 317 -10.62 -0.28 -13.47
CA ALA A 317 -10.57 -1.62 -12.89
C ALA A 317 -10.37 -1.61 -11.36
N SER A 318 -9.53 -0.72 -10.83
CA SER A 318 -9.38 -0.60 -9.36
C SER A 318 -10.59 0.02 -8.68
N PHE A 319 -11.36 0.84 -9.39
CA PHE A 319 -12.62 1.35 -8.89
C PHE A 319 -13.71 0.26 -8.85
N ASP A 320 -13.78 -0.60 -9.87
CA ASP A 320 -14.69 -1.74 -9.86
C ASP A 320 -14.42 -2.65 -8.64
N GLU A 321 -13.14 -2.91 -8.36
CA GLU A 321 -12.73 -3.67 -7.18
C GLU A 321 -13.05 -2.95 -5.87
N HIS A 322 -12.82 -1.64 -5.81
CA HIS A 322 -13.21 -0.81 -4.67
C HIS A 322 -14.73 -0.88 -4.41
N ILE A 323 -15.56 -0.77 -5.45
CA ILE A 323 -17.02 -0.89 -5.31
C ILE A 323 -17.44 -2.30 -4.88
N LYS A 324 -16.76 -3.36 -5.32
CA LYS A 324 -17.03 -4.73 -4.82
C LYS A 324 -16.71 -4.87 -3.33
N GLN A 325 -15.58 -4.32 -2.89
CA GLN A 325 -15.12 -4.43 -1.51
C GLN A 325 -15.90 -3.54 -0.55
N CYS A 326 -16.25 -2.33 -1.00
CA CYS A 326 -16.83 -1.28 -0.17
C CYS A 326 -18.34 -1.10 -0.37
N GLY A 327 -18.90 -1.77 -1.37
CA GLY A 327 -20.30 -1.63 -1.78
C GLY A 327 -20.55 -0.41 -2.66
N THR A 328 -21.71 -0.40 -3.33
CA THR A 328 -22.10 0.67 -4.28
C THR A 328 -22.31 2.01 -3.59
N ILE A 329 -22.45 3.09 -4.35
CA ILE A 329 -22.60 4.44 -3.80
C ILE A 329 -24.03 4.93 -4.03
N ARG A 330 -24.72 5.30 -2.96
CA ARG A 330 -26.02 5.98 -3.01
C ARG A 330 -25.94 7.25 -2.15
N ASN A 331 -26.53 8.34 -2.64
CA ASN A 331 -26.52 9.64 -1.96
C ASN A 331 -25.11 10.10 -1.50
N GLY A 332 -24.07 9.75 -2.25
CA GLY A 332 -22.69 10.13 -1.93
C GLY A 332 -22.02 9.32 -0.81
N ARG A 333 -22.56 8.15 -0.43
CA ARG A 333 -21.99 7.26 0.59
C ARG A 333 -21.90 5.83 0.11
N HIS A 334 -20.89 5.10 0.58
CA HIS A 334 -20.80 3.66 0.37
C HIS A 334 -21.93 2.94 1.11
N VAL A 335 -22.53 2.00 0.41
CA VAL A 335 -23.60 1.13 0.87
C VAL A 335 -23.08 -0.29 0.71
N THR A 336 -22.82 -0.99 1.82
CA THR A 336 -22.51 -2.42 1.74
C THR A 336 -23.78 -3.23 1.48
N VAL A 337 -23.73 -3.97 0.38
CA VAL A 337 -24.61 -5.06 -0.07
C VAL A 337 -25.93 -4.66 -0.74
N ASP A 338 -26.26 -5.51 -1.72
CA ASP A 338 -27.44 -5.59 -2.56
C ASP A 338 -28.69 -4.91 -1.97
N PRO A 339 -29.24 -3.87 -2.62
CA PRO A 339 -30.48 -3.21 -2.20
C PRO A 339 -31.67 -4.17 -2.02
N ASP A 340 -31.60 -5.36 -2.62
CA ASP A 340 -32.65 -6.38 -2.62
C ASP A 340 -32.30 -7.60 -1.73
N GLY A 341 -31.16 -7.59 -1.03
CA GLY A 341 -30.67 -8.68 -0.20
C GLY A 341 -30.77 -8.41 1.31
N ASP A 342 -30.93 -9.48 2.09
CA ASP A 342 -30.89 -9.41 3.55
C ASP A 342 -29.49 -8.99 4.05
N SER A 343 -29.42 -8.22 5.15
CA SER A 343 -28.17 -7.80 5.78
C SER A 343 -27.88 -8.59 7.06
N GLU A 344 -26.67 -9.12 7.22
CA GLU A 344 -26.32 -10.00 8.35
C GLU A 344 -25.29 -9.37 9.30
N PHE A 345 -25.58 -9.44 10.60
CA PHE A 345 -24.81 -8.83 11.68
C PHE A 345 -24.42 -9.86 12.73
N ARG A 346 -23.23 -9.68 13.29
CA ARG A 346 -22.75 -10.40 14.48
C ARG A 346 -22.51 -9.38 15.59
N ILE A 347 -23.30 -9.45 16.66
CA ILE A 347 -23.22 -8.52 17.79
C ILE A 347 -22.93 -9.27 19.09
N LEU A 348 -22.22 -8.62 20.01
CA LEU A 348 -22.02 -9.10 21.36
C LEU A 348 -23.03 -8.42 22.28
N VAL A 349 -23.90 -9.20 22.93
CA VAL A 349 -24.94 -8.73 23.85
C VAL A 349 -24.50 -9.01 25.28
N ASP A 350 -24.57 -7.96 26.11
CA ASP A 350 -24.20 -7.95 27.54
C ASP A 350 -22.76 -8.44 27.84
N ASN A 351 -21.86 -8.40 26.85
CA ASN A 351 -20.53 -9.01 26.92
C ASN A 351 -20.52 -10.52 27.21
N ILE A 352 -21.67 -11.19 27.10
CA ILE A 352 -21.83 -12.59 27.52
C ILE A 352 -22.19 -13.49 26.33
N SER A 353 -22.96 -13.00 25.36
CA SER A 353 -23.42 -13.85 24.26
C SER A 353 -23.36 -13.18 22.90
N VAL A 354 -22.81 -13.89 21.92
CA VAL A 354 -22.83 -13.46 20.52
C VAL A 354 -24.17 -13.83 19.90
N LYS A 355 -24.75 -12.87 19.19
CA LYS A 355 -26.01 -13.01 18.46
C LYS A 355 -25.83 -12.68 16.99
N TYR A 356 -26.59 -13.37 16.16
CA TYR A 356 -26.65 -13.16 14.73
C TYR A 356 -27.99 -12.52 14.37
N ILE A 357 -27.95 -11.37 13.73
CA ILE A 357 -29.16 -10.66 13.30
C ILE A 357 -29.15 -10.56 11.78
N THR A 358 -30.18 -11.10 11.16
CA THR A 358 -30.48 -10.87 9.75
C THR A 358 -31.54 -9.78 9.66
N ILE A 359 -31.31 -8.73 8.89
CA ILE A 359 -32.25 -7.61 8.70
C ILE A 359 -32.78 -7.71 7.28
N ASP A 360 -34.10 -7.83 7.12
CA ASP A 360 -34.73 -7.86 5.80
C ASP A 360 -34.43 -6.57 5.04
N ALA A 361 -34.32 -6.70 3.71
CA ALA A 361 -34.17 -5.56 2.83
C ALA A 361 -35.27 -4.50 3.07
N GLY A 362 -34.87 -3.23 3.10
CA GLY A 362 -35.80 -2.09 3.20
C GLY A 362 -36.37 -1.79 4.60
N ILE A 363 -35.87 -2.43 5.68
CA ILE A 363 -36.24 -2.05 7.06
C ILE A 363 -35.59 -0.74 7.49
N PHE A 364 -34.28 -0.65 7.33
CA PHE A 364 -33.48 0.53 7.64
C PHE A 364 -32.86 1.09 6.36
N GLY A 365 -32.56 2.39 6.38
CA GLY A 365 -31.77 3.00 5.32
C GLY A 365 -30.36 2.40 5.27
N LEU A 366 -29.74 2.34 4.09
CA LEU A 366 -28.40 1.77 3.94
C LEU A 366 -27.33 2.52 4.77
N ASP A 367 -27.57 3.80 5.04
CA ASP A 367 -26.77 4.64 5.94
C ASP A 367 -26.91 4.27 7.44
N GLU A 368 -27.98 3.59 7.82
CA GLU A 368 -28.29 3.15 9.19
C GLU A 368 -27.71 1.75 9.48
N ILE A 369 -27.63 0.91 8.45
CA ILE A 369 -27.17 -0.49 8.47
C ILE A 369 -25.63 -0.61 8.55
N CYS A 370 -24.88 0.30 7.91
CA CYS A 370 -23.42 0.18 7.76
C CYS A 370 -22.58 0.63 8.98
N PHE A 371 -23.18 1.20 10.02
CA PHE A 371 -22.46 1.77 11.19
C PHE A 371 -22.84 1.06 12.49
N SER A 372 -21.95 0.21 13.01
CA SER A 372 -22.19 -0.62 14.21
C SER A 372 -22.70 0.13 15.46
N PRO A 373 -22.22 1.34 15.83
CA PRO A 373 -22.75 2.06 17.00
C PRO A 373 -24.15 2.65 16.79
N LEU A 374 -24.48 3.04 15.56
CA LEU A 374 -25.78 3.64 15.21
C LEU A 374 -26.85 2.57 15.02
N LEU A 375 -26.51 1.45 14.37
CA LEU A 375 -27.42 0.33 14.16
C LEU A 375 -27.99 -0.19 15.50
N ILE A 376 -27.15 -0.40 16.51
CA ILE A 376 -27.60 -0.88 17.84
C ILE A 376 -28.63 0.07 18.47
N SER A 377 -28.50 1.38 18.25
CA SER A 377 -29.45 2.38 18.76
C SER A 377 -30.77 2.44 17.98
N LEU A 378 -30.80 1.90 16.76
CA LEU A 378 -31.97 1.88 15.87
C LEU A 378 -32.74 0.55 15.93
N LEU A 379 -32.09 -0.53 16.40
CA LEU A 379 -32.76 -1.80 16.62
C LEU A 379 -33.89 -1.64 17.66
N PRO A 380 -35.06 -2.24 17.43
CA PRO A 380 -36.04 -2.37 18.50
C PRO A 380 -35.43 -3.18 19.67
N PRO A 381 -36.04 -3.14 20.87
CA PRO A 381 -35.56 -3.92 22.00
C PRO A 381 -35.30 -5.37 21.61
N LEU A 382 -34.08 -5.85 21.89
CA LEU A 382 -33.68 -7.21 21.57
C LEU A 382 -34.64 -8.20 22.25
N PRO A 383 -35.01 -9.32 21.60
CA PRO A 383 -35.91 -10.30 22.20
C PRO A 383 -35.37 -10.82 23.54
N PRO A 384 -36.21 -10.92 24.59
CA PRO A 384 -35.81 -11.54 25.84
C PRO A 384 -35.64 -13.06 25.66
N GLY A 385 -34.79 -13.67 26.48
CA GLY A 385 -34.60 -15.13 26.51
C GLY A 385 -33.40 -15.65 25.72
N LYS A 386 -33.33 -16.97 25.56
CA LYS A 386 -32.22 -17.67 24.90
C LYS A 386 -32.48 -17.78 23.39
N TRP A 387 -31.77 -16.99 22.60
CA TRP A 387 -31.78 -17.08 21.14
C TRP A 387 -30.37 -16.88 20.59
N ILE A 388 -30.09 -17.38 19.38
CA ILE A 388 -28.79 -17.23 18.71
C ILE A 388 -28.95 -16.44 17.42
N GLN A 389 -30.01 -16.72 16.66
CA GLN A 389 -30.34 -16.04 15.41
C GLN A 389 -31.70 -15.35 15.54
N ALA A 390 -31.76 -14.09 15.13
CA ALA A 390 -33.01 -13.35 14.99
C ALA A 390 -33.06 -12.69 13.62
N ARG A 391 -34.25 -12.66 13.03
CA ARG A 391 -34.53 -11.97 11.78
C ARG A 391 -35.38 -10.75 12.09
N LEU A 392 -34.91 -9.57 11.71
CA LEU A 392 -35.68 -8.34 11.81
C LEU A 392 -36.46 -8.19 10.50
N GLY A 393 -37.79 -8.14 10.63
CA GLY A 393 -38.77 -8.01 9.53
C GLY A 393 -39.68 -6.80 9.73
N ARG A 394 -40.45 -6.38 8.72
CA ARG A 394 -41.61 -5.49 8.93
C ARG A 394 -42.83 -6.31 9.34
N ASP A 395 -43.48 -5.94 10.43
CA ASP A 395 -44.74 -6.55 10.84
C ASP A 395 -45.84 -6.19 9.82
N PRO A 396 -46.53 -7.18 9.22
CA PRO A 396 -47.46 -6.93 8.12
C PRO A 396 -48.73 -6.18 8.53
N LEU A 397 -49.04 -6.11 9.83
CA LEU A 397 -50.22 -5.41 10.35
C LEU A 397 -49.89 -3.99 10.81
N THR A 398 -48.71 -3.79 11.39
CA THR A 398 -48.32 -2.52 12.02
C THR A 398 -47.25 -1.74 11.25
N SER A 399 -46.63 -2.35 10.23
CA SER A 399 -45.51 -1.80 9.44
C SER A 399 -44.25 -1.43 10.25
N LEU A 400 -44.21 -1.75 11.54
CA LEU A 400 -43.07 -1.52 12.43
C LEU A 400 -42.04 -2.65 12.32
N ALA A 401 -40.77 -2.32 12.58
CA ALA A 401 -39.70 -3.32 12.63
C ALA A 401 -39.90 -4.25 13.84
N ARG A 402 -39.89 -5.56 13.59
CA ARG A 402 -40.14 -6.58 14.60
C ARG A 402 -39.18 -7.76 14.42
N PHE A 403 -38.62 -8.24 15.53
CA PHE A 403 -37.84 -9.46 15.53
C PHE A 403 -38.72 -10.71 15.46
N THR A 404 -38.32 -11.62 14.59
CA THR A 404 -38.77 -13.01 14.54
C THR A 404 -37.58 -13.88 14.88
N LEU A 405 -37.73 -14.74 15.88
CA LEU A 405 -36.68 -15.68 16.23
C LEU A 405 -36.63 -16.78 15.17
N ALA A 406 -35.42 -17.10 14.70
CA ALA A 406 -35.26 -18.30 13.90
C ALA A 406 -35.59 -19.53 14.78
N PRO A 407 -36.07 -20.65 14.19
CA PRO A 407 -36.06 -21.94 14.88
C PRO A 407 -34.68 -22.20 15.48
N GLU A 408 -34.60 -22.96 16.57
CA GLU A 408 -33.33 -23.23 17.24
C GLU A 408 -32.38 -24.03 16.33
N THR A 409 -31.67 -23.31 15.46
CA THR A 409 -30.72 -23.85 14.49
C THR A 409 -29.34 -23.82 15.12
N THR A 410 -28.75 -24.99 15.26
CA THR A 410 -27.33 -25.11 15.59
C THR A 410 -26.53 -24.49 14.46
N LEU A 411 -25.80 -23.41 14.74
CA LEU A 411 -24.90 -22.81 13.76
C LEU A 411 -23.77 -23.80 13.40
N PRO A 412 -23.31 -23.81 12.13
CA PRO A 412 -22.20 -24.67 11.72
C PRO A 412 -20.95 -24.32 12.52
N GLY A 413 -20.18 -25.35 12.87
CA GLY A 413 -18.85 -25.22 13.44
C GLY A 413 -17.86 -26.03 12.62
N ILE A 414 -16.57 -25.75 12.80
CA ILE A 414 -15.52 -26.62 12.27
C ILE A 414 -15.68 -28.01 12.88
N THR A 415 -15.68 -29.03 12.03
CA THR A 415 -15.88 -30.43 12.44
C THR A 415 -14.57 -31.16 12.72
N SER A 416 -13.47 -30.73 12.09
CA SER A 416 -12.12 -31.31 12.26
C SER A 416 -11.47 -30.84 13.57
N ILE A 417 -12.02 -31.29 14.70
CA ILE A 417 -11.60 -30.90 16.05
C ILE A 417 -10.73 -32.00 16.65
N TRP A 418 -9.41 -31.81 16.57
CA TRP A 418 -8.42 -32.76 17.09
C TRP A 418 -7.69 -32.25 18.34
N HIS A 419 -7.40 -30.94 18.40
CA HIS A 419 -6.65 -30.36 19.52
C HIS A 419 -7.49 -30.31 20.83
N PRO A 420 -6.94 -30.73 21.99
CA PRO A 420 -7.69 -30.86 23.24
C PRO A 420 -8.04 -29.51 23.89
N ILE A 421 -7.27 -28.46 23.59
CA ILE A 421 -7.47 -27.13 24.17
C ILE A 421 -8.49 -26.35 23.32
N ARG A 422 -9.52 -25.84 23.99
CA ARG A 422 -10.55 -24.95 23.43
C ARG A 422 -10.60 -23.65 24.21
N VAL A 423 -10.46 -22.51 23.54
CA VAL A 423 -10.53 -21.18 24.15
C VAL A 423 -11.79 -20.49 23.65
N ASN A 424 -12.59 -19.92 24.55
CA ASN A 424 -13.73 -19.10 24.13
C ASN A 424 -13.20 -17.81 23.53
N HIS A 425 -13.69 -17.42 22.37
CA HIS A 425 -13.25 -16.21 21.68
C HIS A 425 -13.49 -14.92 22.50
N LEU A 426 -14.38 -14.93 23.51
CA LEU A 426 -14.57 -13.81 24.45
C LEU A 426 -13.44 -13.71 25.48
N ASP A 427 -12.70 -14.80 25.71
CA ASP A 427 -11.56 -14.86 26.63
C ASP A 427 -10.23 -14.53 25.92
N VAL A 428 -10.32 -14.07 24.66
CA VAL A 428 -9.19 -13.70 23.81
C VAL A 428 -9.20 -12.19 23.60
N GLN A 429 -8.06 -11.55 23.84
CA GLN A 429 -7.85 -10.14 23.52
C GLN A 429 -7.28 -10.05 22.10
N PHE A 430 -8.08 -9.52 21.17
CA PHE A 430 -7.67 -9.33 19.78
C PHE A 430 -6.88 -8.02 19.61
N GLY A 431 -5.73 -8.10 18.94
CA GLY A 431 -4.83 -7.01 18.63
C GLY A 431 -4.98 -6.51 17.18
N GLU A 432 -3.85 -6.34 16.48
CA GLU A 432 -3.84 -5.88 15.10
C GLU A 432 -4.53 -6.89 14.16
N LYS A 433 -5.29 -6.36 13.20
CA LYS A 433 -5.87 -7.18 12.13
C LYS A 433 -4.81 -7.43 11.06
N LEU A 434 -4.39 -8.68 10.91
CA LEU A 434 -3.35 -9.09 9.97
C LEU A 434 -3.92 -9.32 8.57
N HIS A 435 -5.11 -9.91 8.47
CA HIS A 435 -5.82 -10.15 7.20
C HIS A 435 -7.35 -10.26 7.42
N SER A 436 -8.14 -10.49 6.37
CA SER A 436 -9.54 -10.90 6.52
C SER A 436 -9.61 -12.20 7.33
N ASN A 437 -10.31 -12.17 8.47
CA ASN A 437 -10.47 -13.27 9.43
C ASN A 437 -9.22 -13.68 10.22
N VAL A 438 -8.12 -12.90 10.14
CA VAL A 438 -6.85 -13.18 10.83
C VAL A 438 -6.43 -11.99 11.69
N TYR A 439 -6.15 -12.25 12.96
CA TYR A 439 -5.85 -11.23 13.97
C TYR A 439 -4.70 -11.68 14.87
N GLU A 440 -3.90 -10.73 15.34
CA GLU A 440 -3.10 -10.97 16.54
C GLU A 440 -4.02 -11.19 17.74
N ALA A 441 -3.61 -12.05 18.66
CA ALA A 441 -4.40 -12.43 19.81
C ALA A 441 -3.51 -12.72 21.02
N THR A 442 -3.99 -12.35 22.20
CA THR A 442 -3.44 -12.81 23.48
C THR A 442 -4.54 -13.49 24.29
N SER A 443 -4.17 -14.47 25.10
CA SER A 443 -5.10 -15.17 25.98
C SER A 443 -4.43 -15.45 27.31
N GLU A 444 -5.15 -15.29 28.41
CA GLU A 444 -4.66 -15.64 29.76
C GLU A 444 -4.27 -17.12 29.87
N ARG A 445 -4.83 -17.97 28.99
CA ARG A 445 -4.49 -19.39 28.93
C ARG A 445 -3.07 -19.65 28.38
N PHE A 446 -2.51 -18.68 27.66
CA PHE A 446 -1.16 -18.70 27.10
C PHE A 446 -0.40 -17.44 27.52
N PRO A 447 -0.12 -17.26 28.83
CA PRO A 447 0.44 -16.03 29.35
C PRO A 447 1.82 -15.77 28.73
N GLY A 448 2.03 -14.53 28.25
CA GLY A 448 3.28 -14.11 27.62
C GLY A 448 3.50 -14.61 26.19
N LYS A 449 2.58 -15.38 25.61
CA LYS A 449 2.62 -15.77 24.20
C LYS A 449 1.69 -14.89 23.36
N VAL A 450 2.19 -14.37 22.25
CA VAL A 450 1.37 -13.79 21.18
C VAL A 450 0.91 -14.93 20.28
N ALA A 451 -0.37 -14.96 19.97
CA ALA A 451 -0.99 -15.92 19.08
C ALA A 451 -1.54 -15.22 17.82
N VAL A 452 -1.75 -15.99 16.77
CA VAL A 452 -2.52 -15.58 15.60
C VAL A 452 -3.84 -16.32 15.59
N ALA A 453 -4.92 -15.57 15.63
CA ALA A 453 -6.28 -16.07 15.59
C ALA A 453 -6.83 -16.04 14.17
N LYS A 454 -7.20 -17.21 13.64
CA LYS A 454 -7.92 -17.36 12.37
C LYS A 454 -9.29 -17.95 12.65
N PHE A 455 -10.37 -17.21 12.38
CA PHE A 455 -11.74 -17.66 12.69
C PHE A 455 -12.80 -17.10 11.76
N ALA A 456 -13.87 -17.88 11.57
CA ALA A 456 -15.07 -17.49 10.86
C ALA A 456 -15.87 -16.50 11.70
N ARG A 457 -16.12 -15.30 11.17
CA ARG A 457 -17.04 -14.33 11.76
C ARG A 457 -18.47 -14.77 11.51
N PHE A 458 -18.73 -15.38 10.36
CA PHE A 458 -20.07 -15.76 9.95
C PHE A 458 -20.22 -17.24 9.62
N PRO A 459 -21.42 -17.84 9.75
CA PRO A 459 -21.68 -19.25 9.47
C PRO A 459 -21.18 -19.73 8.10
N TRP A 460 -21.32 -18.93 7.04
CA TRP A 460 -20.90 -19.29 5.68
C TRP A 460 -19.38 -19.24 5.46
N GLU A 461 -18.60 -18.67 6.37
CA GLU A 461 -17.14 -18.71 6.32
C GLU A 461 -16.58 -20.02 6.88
N ILE A 462 -17.37 -20.76 7.69
CA ILE A 462 -16.97 -22.01 8.33
C ILE A 462 -16.48 -23.07 7.34
N PRO A 463 -17.12 -23.33 6.18
CA PRO A 463 -16.72 -24.41 5.27
C PRO A 463 -15.29 -24.32 4.73
N ARG A 464 -14.63 -23.16 4.84
CA ARG A 464 -13.25 -22.93 4.36
C ARG A 464 -12.16 -23.34 5.35
N LEU A 465 -12.48 -23.43 6.64
CA LEU A 465 -11.50 -23.67 7.72
C LEU A 465 -11.19 -25.15 8.02
N PRO A 466 -12.08 -26.14 7.79
CA PRO A 466 -11.82 -27.54 8.09
C PRO A 466 -10.55 -28.09 7.43
N THR A 467 -10.30 -27.75 6.16
CA THR A 467 -9.10 -28.19 5.41
C THR A 467 -7.83 -27.83 6.16
N GLU A 468 -7.69 -26.56 6.53
CA GLU A 468 -6.50 -26.06 7.21
C GLU A 468 -6.33 -26.68 8.60
N THR A 469 -7.42 -26.83 9.36
CA THR A 469 -7.35 -27.51 10.67
C THR A 469 -6.94 -28.98 10.56
N ALA A 470 -7.38 -29.69 9.51
CA ALA A 470 -7.01 -31.08 9.27
C ALA A 470 -5.55 -31.22 8.81
N VAL A 471 -5.03 -30.23 8.08
CA VAL A 471 -3.60 -30.18 7.75
C VAL A 471 -2.78 -29.95 9.01
N TYR A 472 -3.17 -29.01 9.88
CA TYR A 472 -2.50 -28.79 11.16
C TYR A 472 -2.47 -30.03 12.07
N GLU A 473 -3.52 -30.86 12.05
CA GLU A 473 -3.53 -32.16 12.75
C GLU A 473 -2.42 -33.10 12.25
N ARG A 474 -2.22 -33.15 10.93
CA ARG A 474 -1.28 -34.09 10.30
C ARG A 474 0.16 -33.64 10.40
N ILE A 475 0.40 -32.34 10.41
CA ILE A 475 1.74 -31.76 10.53
C ILE A 475 2.16 -31.53 11.98
N ASP A 476 1.30 -31.81 12.95
CA ASP A 476 1.60 -31.65 14.38
C ASP A 476 2.84 -32.48 14.76
N GLY A 477 3.79 -31.84 15.44
CA GLY A 477 5.08 -32.44 15.79
C GLY A 477 6.13 -32.54 14.67
N TYR A 478 5.81 -32.20 13.41
CA TYR A 478 6.77 -32.27 12.28
C TYR A 478 7.54 -30.97 12.01
N GLN A 479 7.25 -29.89 12.75
CA GLN A 479 7.86 -28.56 12.56
C GLN A 479 7.73 -28.04 11.12
N ILE A 480 6.57 -28.27 10.49
CA ILE A 480 6.27 -27.80 9.13
C ILE A 480 5.56 -26.44 9.17
N GLY A 481 4.68 -26.21 10.14
CA GLY A 481 3.96 -24.96 10.33
C GLY A 481 4.03 -24.47 11.78
N PRO A 482 3.47 -23.29 12.08
CA PRO A 482 3.37 -22.78 13.44
C PRO A 482 2.63 -23.74 14.41
N GLU A 483 3.00 -23.70 15.69
CA GLU A 483 2.37 -24.51 16.75
C GLU A 483 0.86 -24.20 16.82
N PHE A 484 0.02 -25.22 16.76
CA PHE A 484 -1.42 -25.09 16.94
C PHE A 484 -1.74 -25.04 18.43
N LEU A 485 -2.18 -23.88 18.94
CA LEU A 485 -2.34 -23.66 20.38
C LEU A 485 -3.71 -24.09 20.90
N ALA A 486 -4.78 -23.79 20.17
CA ALA A 486 -6.14 -24.09 20.60
C ALA A 486 -7.16 -23.95 19.47
N HIS A 487 -8.28 -24.65 19.60
CA HIS A 487 -9.49 -24.31 18.88
C HIS A 487 -10.17 -23.09 19.50
N LEU A 488 -10.61 -22.14 18.66
CA LEU A 488 -11.44 -21.01 19.09
C LEU A 488 -12.90 -21.40 19.06
N THR A 489 -13.60 -21.09 20.15
CA THR A 489 -15.00 -21.46 20.35
C THR A 489 -15.89 -20.25 20.55
N GLU A 490 -17.13 -20.37 20.11
CA GLU A 490 -18.22 -19.47 20.45
C GLU A 490 -19.31 -20.31 21.10
N GLY A 491 -19.44 -20.21 22.42
CA GLY A 491 -20.24 -21.19 23.18
C GLY A 491 -19.64 -22.59 23.02
N THR A 492 -20.42 -23.55 22.50
CA THR A 492 -19.99 -24.95 22.34
C THR A 492 -19.39 -25.26 20.96
N ARG A 493 -19.58 -24.39 19.96
CA ARG A 493 -19.12 -24.65 18.59
C ARG A 493 -17.72 -24.09 18.36
N VAL A 494 -16.94 -24.79 17.55
CA VAL A 494 -15.61 -24.32 17.10
C VAL A 494 -15.79 -23.43 15.87
N ILE A 495 -15.24 -22.22 15.92
CA ILE A 495 -15.35 -21.20 14.86
C ILE A 495 -14.00 -20.87 14.20
N GLY A 496 -12.90 -21.33 14.78
CA GLY A 496 -11.56 -21.06 14.29
C GLY A 496 -10.50 -21.70 15.18
N PHE A 497 -9.30 -21.15 15.14
CA PHE A 497 -8.16 -21.65 15.90
C PHE A 497 -7.11 -20.56 16.19
N LEU A 498 -6.25 -20.86 17.16
CA LEU A 498 -5.09 -20.07 17.56
C LEU A 498 -3.82 -20.80 17.14
N LEU A 499 -2.92 -20.09 16.47
CA LEU A 499 -1.56 -20.52 16.17
C LEU A 499 -0.57 -19.71 17.01
N ALA A 500 0.59 -20.28 17.33
CA ALA A 500 1.68 -19.50 17.90
C ALA A 500 2.16 -18.46 16.88
N CYS A 501 2.38 -17.22 17.35
CA CYS A 501 2.98 -16.20 16.52
C CYS A 501 4.45 -16.54 16.28
N VAL A 502 4.87 -16.57 15.02
CA VAL A 502 6.29 -16.63 14.66
C VAL A 502 6.82 -15.19 14.72
N SER A 503 7.61 -14.88 15.74
CA SER A 503 8.23 -13.56 15.89
C SER A 503 9.41 -13.40 14.92
N ASP A 504 9.70 -12.16 14.51
CA ASP A 504 10.89 -11.80 13.73
C ASP A 504 11.06 -12.54 12.39
N CYS A 505 9.97 -13.09 11.83
CA CYS A 505 9.99 -13.78 10.56
C CYS A 505 9.84 -12.83 9.36
N ARG A 506 10.43 -13.21 8.22
CA ARG A 506 10.20 -12.58 6.91
C ARG A 506 9.60 -13.58 5.92
N PRO A 507 8.89 -13.11 4.88
CA PRO A 507 8.55 -13.94 3.73
C PRO A 507 9.80 -14.52 3.06
N ALA A 508 9.64 -15.65 2.37
CA ALA A 508 10.72 -16.23 1.59
C ALA A 508 11.19 -15.31 0.46
N ALA A 509 12.47 -15.37 0.15
CA ALA A 509 13.09 -14.75 -1.02
C ALA A 509 13.63 -15.84 -1.94
N SER A 510 13.96 -15.48 -3.18
CA SER A 510 14.49 -16.43 -4.18
C SER A 510 15.76 -17.17 -3.72
N GLN A 511 16.57 -16.52 -2.87
CA GLN A 511 17.76 -17.13 -2.27
C GLN A 511 17.46 -18.28 -1.29
N ASP A 512 16.24 -18.32 -0.75
CA ASP A 512 15.82 -19.32 0.24
C ASP A 512 15.26 -20.60 -0.41
N TYR A 513 15.37 -20.73 -1.74
CA TYR A 513 14.83 -21.85 -2.51
C TYR A 513 15.16 -23.23 -1.91
N LYS A 514 16.40 -23.46 -1.47
CA LYS A 514 16.79 -24.74 -0.87
C LYS A 514 16.04 -25.03 0.44
N ALA A 515 15.84 -24.02 1.26
CA ALA A 515 15.11 -24.13 2.52
C ALA A 515 13.61 -24.33 2.26
N CYS A 516 13.02 -23.54 1.36
CA CYS A 516 11.61 -23.65 0.96
C CYS A 516 11.30 -25.02 0.37
N ARG A 517 12.18 -25.51 -0.51
CA ARG A 517 12.07 -26.84 -1.12
C ARG A 517 12.13 -27.95 -0.09
N SER A 518 13.00 -27.81 0.93
CA SER A 518 13.09 -28.75 2.04
C SER A 518 11.81 -28.76 2.88
N ALA A 519 11.27 -27.59 3.21
CA ALA A 519 10.00 -27.46 3.96
C ALA A 519 8.82 -28.06 3.19
N LEU A 520 8.71 -27.76 1.90
CA LEU A 520 7.67 -28.30 1.03
C LEU A 520 7.81 -29.82 0.85
N ALA A 521 9.03 -30.34 0.71
CA ALA A 521 9.27 -31.78 0.65
C ALA A 521 8.87 -32.51 1.94
N LYS A 522 9.02 -31.89 3.12
CA LYS A 522 8.49 -32.45 4.38
C LYS A 522 6.97 -32.54 4.37
N LEU A 523 6.28 -31.54 3.82
CA LEU A 523 4.82 -31.56 3.64
C LEU A 523 4.40 -32.67 2.66
N HIS A 524 5.09 -32.78 1.52
CA HIS A 524 4.86 -33.81 0.51
C HIS A 524 5.10 -35.23 1.03
N ALA A 525 6.06 -35.43 1.94
CA ALA A 525 6.30 -36.72 2.58
C ALA A 525 5.10 -37.22 3.40
N LEU A 526 4.18 -36.32 3.79
CA LEU A 526 2.92 -36.64 4.45
C LEU A 526 1.75 -36.81 3.46
N ALA A 527 2.04 -36.87 2.16
CA ALA A 527 1.06 -36.92 1.07
C ALA A 527 0.10 -35.71 1.04
N ILE A 528 0.61 -34.53 1.40
CA ILE A 528 -0.13 -33.27 1.42
C ILE A 528 0.44 -32.36 0.32
N LYS A 529 -0.41 -31.92 -0.61
CA LYS A 529 -0.13 -30.86 -1.58
C LYS A 529 -0.58 -29.53 -0.97
N HIS A 530 0.24 -28.48 -1.06
CA HIS A 530 -0.10 -27.18 -0.46
C HIS A 530 -1.21 -26.45 -1.24
N GLY A 531 -1.16 -26.47 -2.58
CA GLY A 531 -2.15 -25.90 -3.49
C GLY A 531 -1.96 -24.42 -3.85
N ASP A 532 -1.24 -23.65 -3.01
CA ASP A 532 -0.98 -22.21 -3.19
C ASP A 532 0.43 -21.86 -2.71
N VAL A 533 1.44 -22.45 -3.36
CA VAL A 533 2.84 -22.18 -3.04
C VAL A 533 3.25 -20.82 -3.60
N ASN A 534 3.45 -19.84 -2.72
CA ASN A 534 3.98 -18.50 -3.03
C ASN A 534 4.90 -18.00 -1.89
N ARG A 535 5.69 -16.94 -2.16
CA ARG A 535 6.68 -16.42 -1.21
C ARG A 535 6.13 -15.99 0.16
N HIS A 536 4.84 -15.61 0.23
CA HIS A 536 4.19 -15.12 1.45
C HIS A 536 3.73 -16.25 2.36
N ASN A 537 3.56 -17.46 1.82
CA ASN A 537 3.16 -18.66 2.58
C ASN A 537 4.36 -19.40 3.22
N PHE A 538 5.59 -18.90 3.00
CA PHE A 538 6.79 -19.36 3.71
C PHE A 538 7.25 -18.28 4.70
N LEU A 539 7.27 -18.62 5.98
CA LEU A 539 7.84 -17.78 7.03
C LEU A 539 9.26 -18.25 7.34
N ILE A 540 10.21 -17.33 7.23
CA ILE A 540 11.62 -17.58 7.52
C ILE A 540 12.02 -16.80 8.77
N ASP A 541 12.43 -17.55 9.79
CA ASP A 541 13.10 -17.08 11.00
C ASP A 541 14.60 -17.44 10.93
N SER A 542 15.40 -16.85 11.81
CA SER A 542 16.85 -17.06 11.99
C SER A 542 17.28 -18.53 11.94
N ASP A 543 16.49 -19.43 12.53
CA ASP A 543 16.83 -20.87 12.63
C ASP A 543 15.79 -21.82 12.01
N SER A 544 14.67 -21.31 11.46
CA SER A 544 13.57 -22.18 11.00
C SER A 544 12.79 -21.62 9.80
N ILE A 545 12.16 -22.54 9.07
CA ILE A 545 11.23 -22.22 7.97
C ILE A 545 9.91 -22.94 8.21
N MET A 546 8.81 -22.20 8.10
CA MET A 546 7.46 -22.71 8.33
C MET A 546 6.53 -22.35 7.17
N LEU A 547 5.58 -23.23 6.90
CA LEU A 547 4.50 -23.05 5.94
C LEU A 547 3.22 -22.59 6.66
N ILE A 548 2.46 -21.73 6.01
CA ILE A 548 1.17 -21.19 6.48
C ILE A 548 0.13 -21.18 5.36
N ASP A 549 -1.14 -20.99 5.74
CA ASP A 549 -2.30 -20.87 4.85
C ASP A 549 -2.62 -22.14 4.03
N PHE A 550 -2.99 -23.20 4.74
CA PHE A 550 -3.32 -24.51 4.15
C PHE A 550 -4.78 -24.64 3.67
N VAL A 551 -5.43 -23.53 3.31
CA VAL A 551 -6.85 -23.52 2.91
C VAL A 551 -7.06 -24.27 1.60
N ASP A 552 -6.13 -24.13 0.66
CA ASP A 552 -6.16 -24.78 -0.67
C ASP A 552 -5.44 -26.14 -0.70
N SER A 553 -5.01 -26.64 0.46
CA SER A 553 -4.27 -27.89 0.57
C SER A 553 -5.16 -29.10 0.34
N SER A 554 -4.57 -30.16 -0.22
CA SER A 554 -5.27 -31.41 -0.49
C SER A 554 -4.39 -32.62 -0.19
N LEU A 555 -5.04 -33.74 0.14
CA LEU A 555 -4.37 -35.01 0.32
C LEU A 555 -4.30 -35.71 -1.03
N THR A 556 -3.09 -35.99 -1.50
CA THR A 556 -2.90 -36.70 -2.75
C THR A 556 -1.81 -37.75 -2.61
N PRO A 557 -2.11 -39.04 -2.92
CA PRO A 557 -1.09 -40.06 -3.05
C PRO A 557 -0.36 -39.98 -4.40
N ASP A 558 -0.80 -39.09 -5.31
CA ASP A 558 -0.18 -38.91 -6.61
C ASP A 558 1.15 -38.16 -6.47
N THR A 559 2.24 -38.91 -6.56
CA THR A 559 3.59 -38.37 -6.51
C THR A 559 3.89 -37.43 -7.68
N GLY A 560 3.16 -37.53 -8.80
CA GLY A 560 3.30 -36.62 -9.94
C GLY A 560 2.85 -35.21 -9.59
N GLU A 561 1.67 -35.05 -8.98
CA GLU A 561 1.17 -33.73 -8.56
C GLU A 561 2.07 -33.04 -7.52
N LEU A 562 2.64 -33.82 -6.60
CA LEU A 562 3.58 -33.31 -5.60
C LEU A 562 4.90 -32.89 -6.25
N GLN A 563 5.38 -33.68 -7.21
CA GLN A 563 6.60 -33.37 -7.96
C GLN A 563 6.43 -32.10 -8.81
N GLU A 564 5.28 -31.93 -9.47
CA GLU A 564 4.94 -30.71 -10.21
C GLU A 564 4.93 -29.48 -9.29
N GLU A 565 4.30 -29.56 -8.11
CA GLU A 565 4.30 -28.47 -7.13
C GLU A 565 5.73 -28.11 -6.66
N LEU A 566 6.60 -29.12 -6.52
CA LEU A 566 8.00 -28.93 -6.14
C LEU A 566 8.85 -28.32 -7.27
N GLU A 567 8.58 -28.68 -8.52
CA GLU A 567 9.27 -28.15 -9.71
C GLU A 567 8.89 -26.69 -9.99
N CYS A 568 7.61 -26.33 -9.79
CA CYS A 568 7.13 -24.95 -9.95
C CYS A 568 7.56 -24.01 -8.81
N LEU A 569 8.07 -24.53 -7.68
CA LEU A 569 8.44 -23.73 -6.52
C LEU A 569 9.43 -22.60 -6.85
N GLN A 570 10.42 -22.87 -7.70
CA GLN A 570 11.43 -21.85 -8.05
C GLN A 570 10.80 -20.66 -8.77
N ASP A 571 9.89 -20.92 -9.70
CA ASP A 571 9.15 -19.89 -10.42
C ASP A 571 8.18 -19.15 -9.49
N SER A 572 7.49 -19.85 -8.59
CA SER A 572 6.61 -19.25 -7.58
C SER A 572 7.32 -18.35 -6.57
N LEU A 573 8.61 -18.60 -6.27
CA LEU A 573 9.42 -17.73 -5.42
C LEU A 573 10.01 -16.53 -6.18
N LEU A 574 10.16 -16.65 -7.50
CA LEU A 574 10.63 -15.58 -8.39
C LEU A 574 9.49 -14.68 -8.89
N ASP A 575 8.24 -15.18 -8.86
CA ASP A 575 7.06 -14.43 -9.23
C ASP A 575 6.91 -13.20 -8.31
N ALA A 576 6.98 -12.02 -8.92
CA ALA A 576 6.78 -10.74 -8.26
C ALA A 576 5.30 -10.33 -8.23
N SER A 577 4.39 -11.16 -8.74
CA SER A 577 2.96 -10.98 -8.59
C SER A 577 2.55 -11.20 -7.12
N ASP A 578 1.79 -10.27 -6.54
CA ASP A 578 1.27 -10.39 -5.17
C ASP A 578 0.10 -11.40 -5.10
N ARG A 579 0.29 -12.61 -5.63
CA ARG A 579 -0.58 -13.77 -5.33
C ARG A 579 -0.30 -14.19 -3.89
N GLY A 580 -1.30 -14.02 -3.02
CA GLY A 580 -1.19 -14.25 -1.57
C GLY A 580 -0.83 -12.96 -0.83
N GLY A 581 -1.83 -12.31 -0.22
CA GLY A 581 -1.64 -11.01 0.43
C GLY A 581 -0.54 -10.98 1.50
N GLN A 582 0.06 -9.81 1.74
CA GLN A 582 1.04 -9.61 2.81
C GLN A 582 0.39 -9.83 4.19
N THR A 583 0.52 -11.03 4.74
CA THR A 583 0.20 -11.27 6.15
C THR A 583 1.38 -10.81 6.99
N ARG A 584 1.24 -9.66 7.67
CA ARG A 584 2.25 -9.18 8.63
C ARG A 584 2.12 -10.02 9.90
N TRP A 585 3.21 -10.61 10.38
CA TRP A 585 3.27 -11.28 11.68
C TRP A 585 3.99 -10.36 12.67
N ALA A 586 3.58 -10.42 13.95
CA ALA A 586 4.05 -9.51 14.99
C ALA A 586 5.58 -9.57 15.13
N GLY A 587 6.26 -8.44 14.93
CA GLY A 587 7.72 -8.32 15.09
C GLY A 587 8.34 -7.17 14.31
N HIS A 588 7.77 -6.79 13.16
CA HIS A 588 8.16 -5.58 12.45
C HIS A 588 7.43 -4.34 13.02
N ARG A 589 7.87 -3.88 14.19
CA ARG A 589 7.64 -2.47 14.59
C ARG A 589 8.80 -1.62 14.03
N PRO A 590 8.52 -0.50 13.34
CA PRO A 590 9.53 0.43 12.87
C PRO A 590 10.24 1.20 13.99
#